data_AF-A0AAW1QD00-F1
#
_entry.id   AF-A0AAW1QD00-F1
#
_cell.length_a   1.000
_cell.length_b   1.000
_cell.length_c   1.000
_cell.angle_alpha   90.00
_cell.angle_beta   90.00
_cell.angle_gamma   90.00
#
_symmetry.space_group_name_H-M   'P 1'
#
loop_
_entity.id
_entity.type
_entity.pdbx_description
1 polymer ?
#
loop_
_entity_poly.entity_id
_entity_poly.type
_entity_poly.pdbx_seq_one_letter_code
_entity_poly.pdbx_strand_id
1 'polypeptide(L)'
;MAMHQSCRAAITLGSARPFGEDILAADAHHLGEPFSSITGRCFFYGGRSHTQGDAAFDEEIYVHGCKVVWSAGRQLRRRFTTEAPVLQVAWCRFQDEGEALCLLQAGALSTYTLAGELQTVPLPPGFTTMWALPQGLLLTGSAGVRPSVLAHPLEELQAAGVEGGAWQGDSVVWASRELPYLATYSPGLARLAVWAL
;
A
#
# COMPACT_ATOMS: atom_id res chain seq x y z
N MET A 1 15.97 14.81 -45.01
CA MET A 1 15.01 14.22 -44.06
C MET A 1 15.22 14.93 -42.72
N ALA A 2 14.38 15.92 -42.40
CA ALA A 2 14.56 16.75 -41.20
C ALA A 2 13.87 16.09 -39.99
N MET A 3 14.61 15.91 -38.91
CA MET A 3 14.15 15.30 -37.66
C MET A 3 13.33 16.35 -36.89
N HIS A 4 12.03 16.12 -36.72
CA HIS A 4 11.17 17.02 -35.95
C HIS A 4 11.40 16.76 -34.46
N GLN A 5 12.12 17.67 -33.79
CA GLN A 5 12.41 17.56 -32.37
C GLN A 5 11.16 17.94 -31.57
N SER A 6 10.59 16.98 -30.84
CA SER A 6 9.44 17.21 -29.97
C SER A 6 9.93 17.70 -28.61
N CYS A 7 9.83 19.00 -28.34
CA CYS A 7 10.03 19.55 -26.99
C CYS A 7 8.75 19.38 -26.16
N ARG A 8 8.86 18.71 -25.00
CA ARG A 8 7.80 18.67 -23.97
C ARG A 8 8.24 19.55 -22.81
N ALA A 9 7.49 20.61 -22.52
CA ALA A 9 7.72 21.43 -21.34
C ALA A 9 7.01 20.80 -20.13
N ALA A 10 7.74 20.56 -19.05
CA ALA A 10 7.15 20.25 -17.75
C ALA A 10 6.76 21.56 -17.06
N ILE A 11 5.49 21.69 -16.66
CA ILE A 11 4.96 22.90 -16.04
C ILE A 11 5.03 22.71 -14.52
N THR A 12 5.96 23.42 -13.89
CA THR A 12 6.18 23.56 -12.43
C THR A 12 7.04 22.48 -11.76
N LEU A 13 8.22 22.88 -11.28
CA LEU A 13 9.05 22.13 -10.33
C LEU A 13 8.86 22.75 -8.94
N GLY A 14 7.81 22.34 -8.22
CA GLY A 14 7.73 22.59 -6.78
C GLY A 14 8.64 21.62 -6.02
N SER A 15 9.13 22.00 -4.83
CA SER A 15 9.78 21.04 -3.94
C SER A 15 8.74 19.98 -3.52
N ALA A 16 8.93 18.73 -3.94
CA ALA A 16 8.02 17.63 -3.63
C ALA A 16 8.21 17.16 -2.17
N ARG A 17 7.73 17.96 -1.21
CA ARG A 17 7.66 17.55 0.19
C ARG A 17 6.27 16.94 0.47
N PRO A 18 6.20 15.72 1.02
CA PRO A 18 4.93 15.11 1.40
C PRO A 18 4.17 15.98 2.42
N PHE A 19 2.87 16.16 2.23
CA PHE A 19 2.06 16.95 3.15
C PHE A 19 1.94 16.29 4.53
N GLY A 20 1.89 14.97 4.58
CA GLY A 20 1.91 14.22 5.84
C GLY A 20 3.18 14.44 6.67
N GLU A 21 4.31 14.77 6.05
CA GLU A 21 5.53 15.14 6.77
C GLU A 21 5.37 16.47 7.50
N ASP A 22 4.80 17.49 6.84
CA ASP A 22 4.50 18.80 7.44
C ASP A 22 3.60 18.63 8.68
N ILE A 23 2.58 17.77 8.57
CA ILE A 23 1.66 17.45 9.66
C ILE A 23 2.40 16.84 10.85
N LEU A 24 3.18 15.79 10.63
CA LEU A 24 3.87 15.11 11.74
C LEU A 24 4.97 15.98 12.36
N ALA A 25 5.57 16.90 11.59
CA ALA A 25 6.51 17.89 12.10
C ALA A 25 5.86 18.91 13.03
N ALA A 26 4.68 19.41 12.67
CA ALA A 26 3.92 20.28 13.54
C ALA A 26 3.56 19.58 14.87
N ASP A 27 3.13 18.32 14.81
CA ASP A 27 2.76 17.54 16.01
C ASP A 27 3.95 17.36 16.97
N ALA A 28 5.14 17.04 16.48
CA ALA A 28 6.31 16.84 17.34
C ALA A 28 6.87 18.14 17.92
N HIS A 29 6.79 19.25 17.16
CA HIS A 29 7.14 20.56 17.71
C HIS A 29 6.24 20.90 18.90
N HIS A 30 4.95 20.57 18.83
CA HIS A 30 4.03 20.75 19.96
C HIS A 30 4.34 19.85 21.16
N LEU A 31 4.93 18.67 20.94
CA LEU A 31 5.26 17.71 21.99
C LEU A 31 6.69 17.87 22.56
N GLY A 32 7.52 18.75 22.00
CA GLY A 32 8.89 18.97 22.46
C GLY A 32 9.86 17.83 22.15
N GLU A 33 9.50 16.95 21.20
CA GLU A 33 10.30 15.78 20.82
C GLU A 33 11.44 16.18 19.85
N PRO A 34 12.68 15.70 20.06
CA PRO A 34 13.80 16.01 19.17
C PRO A 34 13.60 15.37 17.79
N PHE A 35 13.44 16.22 16.78
CA PHE A 35 13.15 15.80 15.41
C PHE A 35 14.44 15.51 14.64
N SER A 36 15.03 14.33 14.86
CA SER A 36 15.98 13.78 13.89
C SER A 36 15.18 13.41 12.63
N SER A 37 15.72 13.73 11.45
CA SER A 37 15.04 13.72 10.15
C SER A 37 13.95 12.63 10.06
N ILE A 38 12.67 13.04 10.17
CA ILE A 38 11.54 12.16 9.94
C ILE A 38 11.65 11.68 8.50
N THR A 39 12.22 10.50 8.34
CA THR A 39 12.32 9.83 7.04
C THR A 39 11.12 8.89 7.03
N GLY A 40 10.01 9.40 6.52
CA GLY A 40 8.81 8.60 6.29
C GLY A 40 8.81 8.01 4.88
N ARG A 41 7.84 7.14 4.64
CA ARG A 41 7.54 6.65 3.28
C ARG A 41 6.24 7.29 2.84
N CYS A 42 6.24 7.80 1.62
CA CYS A 42 5.08 8.44 1.01
C CYS A 42 4.58 7.59 -0.15
N PHE A 43 3.26 7.36 -0.20
CA PHE A 43 2.58 6.64 -1.25
C PHE A 43 1.55 7.58 -1.89
N PHE A 44 1.63 7.77 -3.20
CA PHE A 44 0.69 8.58 -3.96
C PHE A 44 -0.26 7.69 -4.78
N TYR A 45 -1.55 8.01 -4.72
CA TYR A 45 -2.59 7.33 -5.48
C TYR A 45 -3.33 8.36 -6.33
N GLY A 46 -3.15 8.27 -7.64
CA GLY A 46 -3.75 9.21 -8.58
C GLY A 46 -5.14 8.79 -9.05
N GLY A 47 -5.98 9.78 -9.37
CA GLY A 47 -7.14 9.58 -10.26
C GLY A 47 -8.45 9.13 -9.64
N ARG A 48 -8.57 8.98 -8.32
CA ARG A 48 -9.87 8.83 -7.62
C ARG A 48 -9.84 9.55 -6.28
N SER A 49 -10.77 10.47 -6.06
CA SER A 49 -11.13 10.85 -4.70
C SER A 49 -11.96 9.70 -4.14
N HIS A 50 -11.40 8.94 -3.20
CA HIS A 50 -12.15 7.91 -2.47
C HIS A 50 -13.20 8.54 -1.52
N THR A 51 -13.22 9.88 -1.41
CA THR A 51 -14.23 10.66 -0.70
C THR A 51 -15.26 11.28 -1.65
N GLN A 52 -16.55 11.09 -1.36
CA GLN A 52 -17.64 11.62 -2.19
C GLN A 52 -17.64 13.17 -2.21
N GLY A 53 -17.54 13.75 -3.41
CA GLY A 53 -17.80 15.19 -3.64
C GLY A 53 -16.59 16.11 -3.79
N ASP A 54 -15.37 15.60 -3.76
CA ASP A 54 -14.16 16.43 -3.92
C ASP A 54 -13.60 16.41 -5.34
N ALA A 55 -12.93 17.49 -5.75
CA ALA A 55 -12.21 17.50 -7.02
C ALA A 55 -11.19 16.34 -7.05
N ALA A 56 -10.85 15.85 -8.25
CA ALA A 56 -9.90 14.75 -8.43
C ALA A 56 -8.49 15.19 -8.02
N PHE A 57 -8.23 15.18 -6.71
CA PHE A 57 -6.93 15.38 -6.13
C PHE A 57 -6.23 14.04 -5.99
N ASP A 58 -4.92 14.03 -6.18
CA ASP A 58 -4.11 12.88 -5.80
C ASP A 58 -4.18 12.70 -4.29
N GLU A 59 -4.34 11.44 -3.89
CA GLU A 59 -4.30 11.04 -2.49
C GLU A 59 -2.87 10.67 -2.10
N GLU A 60 -2.53 11.02 -0.86
CA GLU A 60 -1.23 10.80 -0.26
C GLU A 60 -1.41 10.03 1.04
N ILE A 61 -0.69 8.91 1.17
CA ILE A 61 -0.53 8.19 2.44
C ILE A 61 0.92 8.34 2.89
N TYR A 62 1.13 9.07 3.98
CA TYR A 62 2.44 9.25 4.58
C TYR A 62 2.57 8.40 5.84
N VAL A 63 3.66 7.63 5.93
CA VAL A 63 3.92 6.68 7.02
C VAL A 63 5.24 7.01 7.69
N HIS A 64 5.22 7.17 9.02
CA HIS A 64 6.43 7.28 9.84
C HIS A 64 6.30 6.44 11.11
N GLY A 65 7.01 5.32 11.16
CA GLY A 65 6.90 4.34 12.25
C GLY A 65 5.46 3.84 12.38
N CYS A 66 4.81 4.14 13.51
CA CYS A 66 3.43 3.79 13.79
C CYS A 66 2.41 4.88 13.38
N LYS A 67 2.88 6.04 12.92
CA LYS A 67 2.01 7.16 12.55
C LYS A 67 1.71 7.13 11.06
N VAL A 68 0.44 7.26 10.71
CA VAL A 68 -0.03 7.33 9.31
C VAL A 68 -0.88 8.57 9.12
N VAL A 69 -0.62 9.31 8.04
CA VAL A 69 -1.41 10.46 7.63
C VAL A 69 -1.95 10.20 6.23
N TRP A 70 -3.27 10.22 6.09
CA TRP A 70 -3.95 10.23 4.80
C TRP A 70 -4.38 11.65 4.48
N SER A 71 -4.00 12.13 3.31
CA SER A 71 -4.39 13.44 2.80
C SER A 71 -4.76 13.39 1.32
N ALA A 72 -5.50 14.39 0.84
CA ALA A 72 -5.80 14.59 -0.57
C ALA A 72 -5.77 16.09 -0.87
N GLY A 73 -5.08 16.51 -1.93
CA GLY A 73 -5.01 17.93 -2.30
C GLY A 73 -4.43 18.84 -1.20
N ARG A 74 -3.48 18.31 -0.41
CA ARG A 74 -2.94 18.96 0.80
C ARG A 74 -3.99 19.27 1.89
N GLN A 75 -5.07 18.49 1.94
CA GLN A 75 -6.03 18.51 3.04
C GLN A 75 -5.96 17.19 3.79
N LEU A 76 -5.89 17.28 5.12
CA LEU A 76 -5.90 16.10 5.97
C LEU A 76 -7.26 15.39 5.86
N ARG A 77 -7.24 14.11 5.51
CA ARG A 77 -8.41 13.22 5.53
C ARG A 77 -8.50 12.47 6.85
N ARG A 78 -7.40 11.80 7.23
CA ARG A 78 -7.37 10.96 8.43
C ARG A 78 -5.97 10.80 9.01
N ARG A 79 -5.90 10.60 10.32
CA ARG A 79 -4.70 10.17 11.03
C ARG A 79 -4.94 8.81 11.68
N PHE A 80 -3.90 7.99 11.69
CA PHE A 80 -3.88 6.70 12.38
C PHE A 80 -2.62 6.59 13.22
N THR A 81 -2.76 5.92 14.37
CA THR A 81 -1.63 5.43 15.14
C THR A 81 -1.83 3.94 15.31
N THR A 82 -0.90 3.15 14.80
CA THR A 82 -0.91 1.69 14.91
C THR A 82 -0.14 1.21 16.14
N GLU A 83 -0.40 -0.01 16.59
CA GLU A 83 0.33 -0.59 17.74
C GLU A 83 1.78 -0.94 17.42
N ALA A 84 2.07 -1.21 16.15
CA ALA A 84 3.40 -1.55 15.66
C ALA A 84 3.72 -0.76 14.38
N PRO A 85 5.01 -0.59 14.03
CA PRO A 85 5.39 0.14 12.82
C PRO A 85 4.75 -0.44 11.57
N VAL A 86 4.22 0.45 10.72
CA VAL A 86 3.59 0.06 9.47
C VAL A 86 4.68 -0.33 8.46
N LEU A 87 4.58 -1.56 7.97
CA LEU A 87 5.48 -2.18 6.98
C LEU A 87 5.09 -1.82 5.56
N GLN A 88 3.79 -1.74 5.24
CA GLN A 88 3.30 -1.37 3.91
C GLN A 88 1.89 -0.81 4.00
N VAL A 89 1.48 -0.01 3.00
CA VAL A 89 0.11 0.47 2.83
C VAL A 89 -0.38 0.18 1.42
N ALA A 90 -1.67 -0.09 1.26
CA ALA A 90 -2.30 -0.32 -0.03
C ALA A 90 -3.80 -0.06 0.06
N TRP A 91 -4.37 0.54 -0.98
CA TRP A 91 -5.81 0.49 -1.20
C TRP A 91 -6.19 -0.90 -1.73
N CYS A 92 -7.12 -1.55 -1.05
CA CYS A 92 -7.68 -2.83 -1.42
C CYS A 92 -9.19 -2.69 -1.65
N ARG A 93 -9.76 -3.58 -2.44
CA ARG A 93 -11.20 -3.82 -2.48
C ARG A 93 -11.46 -5.23 -1.99
N PHE A 94 -12.16 -5.36 -0.88
CA PHE A 94 -12.63 -6.65 -0.40
C PHE A 94 -14.00 -6.95 -1.02
N GLN A 95 -14.34 -8.25 -1.09
CA GLN A 95 -15.68 -8.64 -1.57
C GLN A 95 -16.72 -8.04 -0.62
N ASP A 96 -17.76 -7.44 -1.18
CA ASP A 96 -18.93 -6.87 -0.47
C ASP A 96 -18.70 -5.70 0.51
N GLU A 97 -17.47 -5.38 0.93
CA GLU A 97 -17.17 -4.24 1.83
C GLU A 97 -16.72 -2.95 1.12
N GLY A 98 -16.44 -3.02 -0.19
CA GLY A 98 -15.96 -1.87 -0.95
C GLY A 98 -14.46 -1.61 -0.76
N GLU A 99 -14.04 -0.34 -0.89
CA GLU A 99 -12.63 0.03 -0.79
C GLU A 99 -12.20 0.29 0.66
N ALA A 100 -11.01 -0.19 1.00
CA ALA A 100 -10.39 0.01 2.30
C ALA A 100 -8.90 0.31 2.17
N LEU A 101 -8.40 1.17 3.06
CA LEU A 101 -6.98 1.40 3.24
C LEU A 101 -6.43 0.31 4.16
N CYS A 102 -5.53 -0.50 3.63
CA CYS A 102 -4.86 -1.56 4.37
C CYS A 102 -3.52 -1.06 4.89
N LEU A 103 -3.20 -1.38 6.14
CA LEU A 103 -1.94 -1.07 6.83
C LEU A 103 -1.35 -2.38 7.36
N LEU A 104 -0.32 -2.89 6.68
CA LEU A 104 0.38 -4.09 7.12
C LEU A 104 1.36 -3.73 8.23
N GLN A 105 1.31 -4.45 9.35
CA GLN A 105 2.23 -4.35 10.49
C GLN A 105 2.86 -5.72 10.74
N ALA A 106 3.94 -5.76 11.54
CA ALA A 106 4.47 -7.04 11.99
C ALA A 106 3.43 -7.77 12.86
N GLY A 107 2.88 -8.86 12.34
CA GLY A 107 1.89 -9.69 13.06
C GLY A 107 0.46 -9.16 13.08
N ALA A 108 0.12 -8.12 12.31
CA ALA A 108 -1.24 -7.61 12.22
C ALA A 108 -1.52 -6.93 10.88
N LEU A 109 -2.80 -6.91 10.49
CA LEU A 109 -3.32 -6.12 9.39
C LEU A 109 -4.41 -5.19 9.94
N SER A 110 -4.25 -3.90 9.74
CA SER A 110 -5.33 -2.95 9.97
C SER A 110 -6.01 -2.58 8.65
N THR A 111 -7.33 -2.53 8.63
CA THR A 111 -8.15 -2.12 7.49
C THR A 111 -9.01 -0.94 7.90
N TYR A 112 -9.00 0.11 7.10
CA TYR A 112 -9.83 1.29 7.31
C TYR A 112 -10.79 1.48 6.13
N THR A 113 -12.08 1.31 6.38
CA THR A 113 -13.12 1.43 5.35
C THR A 113 -13.46 2.90 5.11
N LEU A 114 -14.03 3.21 3.94
CA LEU A 114 -14.52 4.56 3.64
C LEU A 114 -15.72 4.98 4.49
N ALA A 115 -16.40 4.02 5.14
CA ALA A 115 -17.41 4.29 6.16
C ALA A 115 -16.80 4.82 7.48
N GLY A 116 -15.48 4.77 7.61
CA GLY A 116 -14.74 5.27 8.77
C GLY A 116 -14.45 4.21 9.83
N GLU A 117 -14.65 2.93 9.52
CA GLU A 117 -14.42 1.82 10.43
C GLU A 117 -12.95 1.40 10.35
N LEU A 118 -12.29 1.31 11.51
CA LEU A 118 -10.92 0.78 11.62
C LEU A 118 -10.99 -0.57 12.32
N GLN A 119 -10.52 -1.60 11.64
CA GLN A 119 -10.39 -2.93 12.20
C GLN A 119 -8.95 -3.42 12.12
N THR A 120 -8.46 -4.02 13.19
CA THR A 120 -7.16 -4.70 13.22
C THR A 120 -7.36 -6.19 13.47
N VAL A 121 -6.79 -7.02 12.60
CA VAL A 121 -6.78 -8.48 12.76
C VAL A 121 -5.36 -8.99 12.95
N PRO A 122 -5.14 -9.96 13.86
CA PRO A 122 -3.83 -10.57 14.03
C PRO A 122 -3.48 -11.40 12.80
N LEU A 123 -2.20 -11.35 12.40
CA LEU A 123 -1.66 -12.19 11.35
C LEU A 123 -0.65 -13.19 11.94
N PRO A 124 -0.52 -14.39 11.35
CA PRO A 124 0.63 -15.24 11.60
C PRO A 124 1.95 -14.47 11.42
N PRO A 125 2.99 -14.78 12.22
CA PRO A 125 4.27 -14.10 12.11
C PRO A 125 4.93 -14.36 10.74
N GLY A 126 5.65 -13.36 10.24
CA GLY A 126 6.52 -13.49 9.06
C GLY A 126 5.99 -12.88 7.76
N PHE A 127 4.73 -12.44 7.70
CA PHE A 127 4.26 -11.60 6.60
C PHE A 127 4.91 -10.20 6.67
N THR A 128 5.45 -9.74 5.55
CA THR A 128 6.20 -8.47 5.45
C THR A 128 5.78 -7.59 4.29
N THR A 129 5.04 -8.15 3.34
CA THR A 129 4.61 -7.48 2.12
C THR A 129 3.17 -7.85 1.79
N MET A 130 2.45 -6.93 1.16
CA MET A 130 1.09 -7.16 0.68
C MET A 130 0.89 -6.61 -0.73
N TRP A 131 -0.06 -7.19 -1.44
CA TRP A 131 -0.36 -6.86 -2.82
C TRP A 131 -1.88 -6.79 -2.98
N ALA A 132 -2.39 -5.66 -3.45
CA ALA A 132 -3.80 -5.53 -3.76
C ALA A 132 -4.12 -6.31 -5.04
N LEU A 133 -5.12 -7.18 -4.96
CA LEU A 133 -5.65 -8.02 -6.04
C LEU A 133 -7.12 -7.64 -6.29
N PRO A 134 -7.71 -8.02 -7.44
CA PRO A 134 -9.14 -7.81 -7.69
C PRO A 134 -10.04 -8.50 -6.65
N GLN A 135 -9.59 -9.63 -6.10
CA GLN A 135 -10.32 -10.45 -5.13
C GLN A 135 -9.90 -10.24 -3.67
N GLY A 136 -9.11 -9.21 -3.34
CA GLY A 136 -8.67 -8.93 -1.98
C GLY A 136 -7.17 -8.66 -1.88
N LEU A 137 -6.51 -9.22 -0.87
CA LEU A 137 -5.07 -9.06 -0.64
C LEU A 137 -4.31 -10.36 -0.83
N LEU A 138 -3.11 -10.29 -1.41
CA LEU A 138 -2.09 -11.32 -1.30
C LEU A 138 -1.02 -10.87 -0.30
N LEU A 139 -0.80 -11.67 0.73
CA LEU A 139 0.25 -11.48 1.73
C LEU A 139 1.45 -12.37 1.42
N THR A 140 2.64 -11.77 1.43
CA THR A 140 3.92 -12.46 1.23
C THR A 140 4.88 -12.11 2.37
N GLY A 141 5.87 -12.98 2.59
CA GLY A 141 6.70 -12.92 3.79
C GLY A 141 8.13 -13.40 3.59
N SER A 142 8.83 -13.58 4.70
CA SER A 142 10.17 -14.17 4.73
C SER A 142 10.19 -15.62 4.22
N ALA A 143 11.38 -16.16 3.97
CA ALA A 143 11.56 -17.55 3.56
C ALA A 143 10.80 -18.51 4.51
N GLY A 144 10.05 -19.45 3.92
CA GLY A 144 9.23 -20.41 4.65
C GLY A 144 7.80 -19.94 4.96
N VAL A 145 7.49 -18.66 4.82
CA VAL A 145 6.11 -18.17 4.92
C VAL A 145 5.38 -18.48 3.62
N ARG A 146 4.36 -19.33 3.70
CA ARG A 146 3.52 -19.61 2.54
C ARG A 146 2.70 -18.37 2.22
N PRO A 147 2.73 -17.88 0.97
CA PRO A 147 1.88 -16.77 0.58
C PRO A 147 0.41 -17.10 0.74
N SER A 148 -0.38 -16.12 1.15
CA SER A 148 -1.79 -16.31 1.48
C SER A 148 -2.65 -15.18 0.95
N VAL A 149 -3.86 -15.52 0.52
CA VAL A 149 -4.88 -14.60 0.06
C VAL A 149 -5.87 -14.34 1.20
N LEU A 150 -6.25 -13.08 1.35
CA LEU A 150 -7.30 -12.61 2.24
C LEU A 150 -8.39 -11.96 1.38
N ALA A 151 -9.50 -12.66 1.18
CA ALA A 151 -10.63 -12.19 0.37
C ALA A 151 -11.53 -11.19 1.11
N HIS A 152 -11.52 -11.26 2.44
CA HIS A 152 -12.27 -10.39 3.34
C HIS A 152 -11.49 -10.18 4.66
N PRO A 153 -11.52 -8.99 5.30
CA PRO A 153 -10.74 -8.72 6.52
C PRO A 153 -11.06 -9.65 7.69
N LEU A 154 -12.32 -10.12 7.75
CA LEU A 154 -12.83 -11.05 8.78
C LEU A 154 -12.65 -12.53 8.45
N GLU A 155 -12.20 -12.87 7.25
CA GLU A 155 -12.03 -14.27 6.83
C GLU A 155 -10.66 -14.84 7.21
N GLU A 156 -10.56 -16.16 7.22
CA GLU A 156 -9.29 -16.85 7.43
C GLU A 156 -8.40 -16.76 6.19
N LEU A 157 -7.10 -16.59 6.41
CA LEU A 157 -6.09 -16.59 5.35
C LEU A 157 -6.07 -17.91 4.58
N GLN A 158 -6.31 -17.83 3.28
CA GLN A 158 -6.26 -18.98 2.39
C GLN A 158 -4.88 -19.08 1.75
N ALA A 159 -4.23 -20.22 1.84
CA ALA A 159 -2.91 -20.37 1.25
C ALA A 159 -2.98 -20.28 -0.29
N ALA A 160 -2.14 -19.45 -0.90
CA ALA A 160 -2.10 -19.32 -2.35
C ALA A 160 -1.70 -20.66 -2.99
N GLY A 161 -2.46 -21.06 -4.02
CA GLY A 161 -2.18 -22.20 -4.88
C GLY A 161 -1.78 -21.74 -6.27
N VAL A 162 -0.99 -22.54 -6.98
CA VAL A 162 -0.68 -22.32 -8.40
C VAL A 162 -1.13 -23.55 -9.15
N GLU A 163 -1.91 -23.38 -10.22
CA GLU A 163 -2.23 -24.51 -11.10
C GLU A 163 -0.94 -24.99 -11.79
N GLY A 164 -0.64 -26.29 -11.67
CA GLY A 164 0.55 -26.89 -12.26
C GLY A 164 1.80 -26.92 -11.38
N GLY A 165 1.74 -26.51 -10.11
CA GLY A 165 2.86 -26.71 -9.18
C GLY A 165 2.77 -25.91 -7.88
N ALA A 166 3.77 -26.08 -7.01
CA ALA A 166 3.91 -25.25 -5.80
C ALA A 166 4.64 -23.94 -6.14
N TRP A 167 4.33 -22.88 -5.41
CA TRP A 167 5.09 -21.63 -5.44
C TRP A 167 6.52 -21.89 -4.95
N GLN A 168 7.52 -21.82 -5.85
CA GLN A 168 8.91 -22.24 -5.57
C GLN A 168 9.82 -21.09 -5.11
N GLY A 169 9.44 -20.37 -4.05
CA GLY A 169 10.29 -19.30 -3.50
C GLY A 169 10.47 -18.07 -4.43
N ASP A 170 9.68 -17.97 -5.49
CA ASP A 170 9.61 -16.77 -6.31
C ASP A 170 9.11 -15.58 -5.47
N SER A 171 9.62 -14.38 -5.73
CA SER A 171 9.11 -13.17 -5.09
C SER A 171 8.09 -12.49 -5.99
N VAL A 172 6.94 -12.07 -5.46
CA VAL A 172 6.06 -11.15 -6.19
C VAL A 172 6.78 -9.83 -6.40
N VAL A 173 6.76 -9.33 -7.64
CA VAL A 173 7.39 -8.04 -8.00
C VAL A 173 6.37 -7.03 -8.51
N TRP A 174 5.18 -7.49 -8.91
CA TRP A 174 4.08 -6.64 -9.32
C TRP A 174 2.76 -7.38 -9.17
N ALA A 175 1.72 -6.64 -8.81
CA ALA A 175 0.33 -7.09 -8.89
C ALA A 175 -0.55 -5.89 -9.22
N SER A 176 -1.72 -6.15 -9.78
CA SER A 176 -2.73 -5.12 -10.02
C SER A 176 -4.02 -5.45 -9.29
N ARG A 177 -4.65 -4.42 -8.74
CA ARG A 177 -6.02 -4.49 -8.22
C ARG A 177 -7.09 -4.41 -9.31
N GLU A 178 -6.71 -4.00 -10.52
CA GLU A 178 -7.61 -3.79 -11.66
C GLU A 178 -7.54 -4.94 -12.66
N LEU A 179 -6.38 -5.58 -12.77
CA LEU A 179 -6.14 -6.67 -13.70
C LEU A 179 -5.89 -7.95 -12.91
N PRO A 180 -6.47 -9.09 -13.29
CA PRO A 180 -6.28 -10.37 -12.62
C PRO A 180 -4.94 -11.00 -13.02
N TYR A 181 -3.86 -10.25 -12.86
CA TYR A 181 -2.50 -10.71 -13.15
C TYR A 181 -1.55 -10.29 -12.04
N LEU A 182 -0.57 -11.16 -11.78
CA LEU A 182 0.60 -10.84 -10.96
C LEU A 182 1.86 -11.26 -11.69
N ALA A 183 2.98 -10.58 -11.38
CA ALA A 183 4.29 -10.97 -11.85
C ALA A 183 5.16 -11.42 -10.69
N THR A 184 5.87 -12.54 -10.87
CA THR A 184 6.90 -13.00 -9.94
C THR A 184 8.27 -13.00 -10.59
N TYR A 185 9.29 -12.92 -9.76
CA TYR A 185 10.68 -13.12 -10.13
C TYR A 185 11.23 -14.34 -9.40
N SER A 186 11.83 -15.26 -10.15
CA SER A 186 12.52 -16.43 -9.62
C SER A 186 14.02 -16.16 -9.61
N PRO A 187 14.66 -15.96 -8.43
CA PRO A 187 16.09 -15.68 -8.36
C PRO A 187 16.94 -16.85 -8.86
N GLY A 188 16.51 -18.08 -8.55
CA GLY A 188 17.23 -19.30 -8.95
C GLY A 188 17.25 -19.53 -10.46
N LEU A 189 16.23 -19.06 -11.17
CA LEU A 189 16.12 -19.16 -12.63
C LEU A 189 16.42 -17.84 -13.36
N ALA A 190 16.68 -16.76 -12.63
CA ALA A 190 16.80 -15.39 -13.13
C ALA A 190 15.68 -15.01 -14.11
N ARG A 191 14.43 -15.36 -13.77
CA ARG A 191 13.28 -15.30 -14.70
C ARG A 191 12.10 -14.56 -14.10
N LEU A 192 11.45 -13.73 -14.93
CA LEU A 192 10.12 -13.19 -14.66
C LEU A 192 9.03 -14.11 -15.20
N ALA A 193 7.96 -14.28 -14.44
CA ALA A 193 6.75 -14.97 -14.86
C ALA A 193 5.53 -14.09 -14.58
N VAL A 194 4.52 -14.18 -15.46
CA VAL A 194 3.22 -13.53 -15.27
C VAL A 194 2.17 -14.63 -15.11
N TRP A 195 1.31 -14.46 -14.12
CA TRP A 195 0.29 -15.43 -13.73
C TRP A 195 -1.08 -14.78 -13.83
N ALA A 196 -2.07 -15.54 -14.32
CA ALA A 196 -3.47 -15.16 -14.20
C ALA A 196 -3.99 -15.57 -12.80
N LEU A 197 -4.88 -14.76 -12.26
CA LEU A 197 -5.50 -14.90 -10.94
C LEU A 197 -6.95 -15.41 -11.00
#